data_AF-A0A939C855-F1
#
_entry.id   AF-A0A939C855-F1
#
_cell.length_a   1.000
_cell.length_b   1.000
_cell.length_c   1.000
_cell.angle_alpha   90.00
_cell.angle_beta   90.00
_cell.angle_gamma   90.00
#
_symmetry.space_group_name_H-M   'P 1'
#
loop_
_entity.id
_entity.type
_entity.pdbx_description
1 polymer ?
#
loop_
_entity_poly.entity_id
_entity_poly.type
_entity_poly.pdbx_seq_one_letter_code
_entity_poly.pdbx_strand_id
1 'polypeptide(L)'
;MPDDVCRTLVEDFLKSSWQTVEAIVDQLKGFKEAETRRKPISMFRFRNGEKVTRSFDGGCFFLRGSVEYSNPQLTLEEVQGIIGARMLATCGNYFSNYGLREPDVADIGELCEALKKPSAGPIISFLLNTDDIEPDRYSMNPLKASIVASGQSAFPVAYVRTENLSVDSQFADNYAGNLICPSEVELINRHLENAKGSYVDFVDSMKYAQMEEIAETFGVDLGVYALRMPIATLQDETKDDLLHYIIRETHRDYESISQAYNCMRRSMAKRTTLLTVPHSRKGYGSKRAARGKLHFEGSKLKSVTVKYQTTRLYPNEIDPEDVSIAKGEDSFAVTGEELADYSFSETPSSPQFFLYSLASPENAVLWHGIGAFAAPKLLQSYVSVRNSCRIGQPVRDLHQKYGLWTEVPLQLNLVPENMWIHPVHRNIDSSVGCVEKLEGLARRGMKIEKLSILE
;
A
#
# COMPACT_ATOMS: atom_id res chain seq x y z
N MET A 1 -3.73 -27.58 26.58
CA MET A 1 -3.46 -27.66 25.13
C MET A 1 -2.91 -26.30 24.72
N PRO A 2 -1.89 -26.21 23.85
CA PRO A 2 -1.56 -24.92 23.26
C PRO A 2 -2.83 -24.36 22.63
N ASP A 3 -3.11 -23.07 22.83
CA ASP A 3 -4.27 -22.46 22.21
C ASP A 3 -4.13 -22.57 20.69
N ASP A 4 -5.13 -23.12 20.02
CA ASP A 4 -5.17 -23.11 18.56
C ASP A 4 -5.53 -21.70 18.10
N VAL A 5 -4.49 -20.88 17.94
CA VAL A 5 -4.60 -19.46 17.57
C VAL A 5 -5.26 -19.32 16.20
N CYS A 6 -4.88 -20.16 15.24
CA CYS A 6 -5.46 -20.16 13.90
C CYS A 6 -6.97 -20.41 13.97
N ARG A 7 -7.38 -21.43 14.72
CA ARG A 7 -8.80 -21.73 14.93
C ARG A 7 -9.55 -20.56 15.58
N THR A 8 -8.95 -19.95 16.60
CA THR A 8 -9.52 -18.78 17.29
C THR A 8 -9.76 -17.63 16.31
N LEU A 9 -8.78 -17.35 15.44
CA LEU A 9 -8.89 -16.32 14.40
C LEU A 9 -10.00 -16.65 13.40
N VAL A 10 -10.07 -17.89 12.92
CA VAL A 10 -11.08 -18.32 11.93
C VAL A 10 -12.49 -18.25 12.50
N GLU A 11 -12.70 -18.76 13.72
CA GLU A 11 -14.00 -18.74 14.39
C GLU A 11 -14.50 -17.31 14.62
N ASP A 12 -13.63 -16.43 15.14
CA ASP A 12 -13.99 -15.01 15.34
C ASP A 12 -14.25 -14.31 14.01
N PHE A 13 -13.39 -14.49 13.01
CA PHE A 13 -13.52 -13.85 11.71
C PHE A 13 -14.82 -14.25 11.00
N LEU A 14 -15.15 -15.53 10.96
CA LEU A 14 -16.38 -16.00 10.34
C LEU A 14 -17.61 -15.45 11.07
N LYS A 15 -17.57 -15.41 12.40
CA LYS A 15 -18.67 -14.84 13.20
C LYS A 15 -18.85 -13.34 12.98
N SER A 16 -17.76 -12.58 12.88
CA SER A 16 -17.78 -11.12 12.84
C SER A 16 -17.90 -10.54 11.43
N SER A 17 -17.43 -11.28 10.42
CA SER A 17 -17.17 -10.80 9.06
C SER A 17 -17.83 -11.67 7.97
N TRP A 18 -18.80 -12.52 8.33
CA TRP A 18 -19.49 -13.41 7.38
C TRP A 18 -20.03 -12.68 6.14
N GLN A 19 -20.71 -11.55 6.32
CA GLN A 19 -21.27 -10.75 5.23
C GLN A 19 -20.21 -10.30 4.21
N THR A 20 -18.97 -10.11 4.68
CA THR A 20 -17.85 -9.77 3.80
C THR A 20 -17.38 -10.97 2.99
N VAL A 21 -17.40 -12.18 3.58
CA VAL A 21 -17.15 -13.44 2.84
C VAL A 21 -18.20 -13.65 1.77
N GLU A 22 -19.49 -13.47 2.10
CA GLU A 22 -20.59 -13.52 1.13
C GLU A 22 -20.36 -12.55 -0.04
N ALA A 23 -20.04 -11.29 0.27
CA ALA A 23 -19.79 -10.28 -0.74
C ALA A 23 -18.61 -10.63 -1.66
N ILE A 24 -17.53 -11.21 -1.14
CA ILE A 24 -16.39 -11.66 -1.94
C ILE A 24 -16.79 -12.82 -2.86
N VAL A 25 -17.51 -13.82 -2.33
CA VAL A 25 -17.92 -14.99 -3.11
C VAL A 25 -18.85 -14.57 -4.25
N ASP A 26 -19.77 -13.65 -4.00
CA ASP A 26 -20.67 -13.14 -5.03
C ASP A 26 -19.92 -12.30 -6.08
N GLN A 27 -18.97 -11.46 -5.66
CA GLN A 27 -18.13 -10.71 -6.60
C GLN A 27 -17.26 -11.65 -7.45
N LEU A 28 -16.77 -12.75 -6.89
CA LEU A 28 -16.00 -13.76 -7.61
C LEU A 28 -16.84 -14.49 -8.67
N LYS A 29 -18.12 -14.80 -8.39
CA LYS A 29 -19.03 -15.40 -9.37
C LYS A 29 -19.19 -14.51 -10.59
N GLY A 30 -19.51 -13.23 -10.38
CA GLY A 30 -19.64 -12.26 -11.48
C GLY A 30 -18.33 -12.02 -12.24
N PHE A 31 -17.18 -12.13 -11.56
CA PHE A 31 -15.87 -12.04 -12.20
C PHE A 31 -15.61 -13.19 -13.18
N LYS A 32 -15.92 -14.44 -12.82
CA LYS A 32 -15.72 -15.61 -13.69
C LYS A 32 -16.53 -15.54 -14.99
N GLU A 33 -17.67 -14.85 -14.99
CA GLU A 33 -18.54 -14.70 -16.16
C GLU A 33 -18.00 -13.68 -17.18
N ALA A 34 -17.03 -12.83 -16.79
CA ALA A 34 -16.64 -11.64 -17.53
C ALA A 34 -15.32 -11.76 -18.34
N GLU A 35 -14.61 -12.90 -18.31
CA GLU A 35 -13.20 -12.94 -18.72
C GLU A 35 -12.85 -13.31 -20.17
N THR A 36 -11.83 -12.62 -20.71
CA THR A 36 -10.87 -13.16 -21.73
C THR A 36 -9.63 -12.26 -22.03
N ARG A 37 -9.33 -11.14 -21.34
CA ARG A 37 -8.33 -10.16 -21.88
C ARG A 37 -7.35 -9.47 -20.92
N ARG A 38 -7.27 -9.81 -19.63
CA ARG A 38 -6.28 -9.17 -18.73
C ARG A 38 -4.86 -9.67 -18.99
N LYS A 39 -3.88 -8.74 -18.98
CA LYS A 39 -2.46 -9.10 -19.06
C LYS A 39 -2.03 -9.85 -17.79
N PRO A 40 -1.07 -10.79 -17.87
CA PRO A 40 -0.47 -11.38 -16.70
C PRO A 40 0.17 -10.32 -15.79
N ILE A 41 0.12 -10.55 -14.48
CA ILE A 41 0.67 -9.65 -13.46
C ILE A 41 1.81 -10.37 -12.73
N SER A 42 2.97 -9.74 -12.70
CA SER A 42 4.13 -10.24 -11.95
C SER A 42 4.13 -9.64 -10.55
N MET A 43 4.20 -10.49 -9.54
CA MET A 43 4.33 -10.12 -8.14
C MET A 43 5.50 -10.89 -7.54
N PHE A 44 6.01 -10.47 -6.39
CA PHE A 44 7.13 -11.15 -5.73
C PHE A 44 6.81 -11.41 -4.26
N ARG A 45 7.60 -12.25 -3.62
CA ARG A 45 7.69 -12.34 -2.16
C ARG A 45 9.12 -12.66 -1.78
N PHE A 46 9.51 -12.39 -0.54
CA PHE A 46 10.77 -12.92 -0.04
C PHE A 46 10.51 -14.26 0.64
N ARG A 47 11.46 -15.19 0.46
CA ARG A 47 11.48 -16.47 1.16
C ARG A 47 12.92 -16.78 1.53
N ASN A 48 13.20 -17.00 2.81
CA ASN A 48 14.57 -17.23 3.29
C ASN A 48 15.56 -16.14 2.82
N GLY A 49 15.12 -14.87 2.81
CA GLY A 49 15.93 -13.74 2.35
C GLY A 49 16.09 -13.60 0.83
N GLU A 50 15.50 -14.48 0.02
CA GLU A 50 15.56 -14.40 -1.44
C GLU A 50 14.25 -13.93 -2.05
N LYS A 51 14.33 -13.00 -3.02
CA LYS A 51 13.18 -12.52 -3.78
C LYS A 51 12.74 -13.56 -4.81
N VAL A 52 11.53 -14.08 -4.63
CA VAL A 52 10.88 -15.02 -5.54
C VAL A 52 9.75 -14.31 -6.29
N THR A 53 9.91 -14.18 -7.61
CA THR A 53 8.89 -13.59 -8.49
C THR A 53 8.00 -14.67 -9.09
N ARG A 54 6.69 -14.40 -9.16
CA ARG A 54 5.70 -15.24 -9.83
C ARG A 54 4.80 -14.38 -10.72
N SER A 55 4.56 -14.87 -11.94
CA SER A 55 3.53 -14.32 -12.82
C SER A 55 2.20 -15.03 -12.54
N PHE A 56 1.16 -14.24 -12.38
CA PHE A 56 -0.24 -14.68 -12.29
C PHE A 56 -0.92 -14.37 -13.61
N ASP A 57 -1.79 -15.27 -14.07
CA ASP A 57 -2.63 -14.97 -15.22
C ASP A 57 -3.61 -13.84 -14.89
N GLY A 58 -4.15 -13.21 -15.94
CA GLY A 58 -5.18 -12.20 -15.79
C GLY A 58 -6.50 -12.75 -15.19
N GLY A 59 -6.60 -14.08 -15.10
CA GLY A 59 -7.72 -14.90 -14.63
C GLY A 59 -7.92 -14.93 -13.13
N CYS A 60 -6.96 -14.39 -12.38
CA CYS A 60 -7.01 -14.35 -10.94
C CYS A 60 -7.85 -13.17 -10.43
N PHE A 61 -8.63 -13.40 -9.39
CA PHE A 61 -9.31 -12.36 -8.64
C PHE A 61 -8.34 -11.79 -7.60
N PHE A 62 -7.84 -10.58 -7.81
CA PHE A 62 -6.82 -10.01 -6.93
C PHE A 62 -7.44 -9.26 -5.74
N LEU A 63 -7.10 -9.69 -4.53
CA LEU A 63 -7.49 -9.05 -3.28
C LEU A 63 -6.29 -8.31 -2.69
N ARG A 64 -6.35 -6.98 -2.70
CA ARG A 64 -5.27 -6.11 -2.24
C ARG A 64 -5.35 -5.86 -0.74
N GLY A 65 -4.25 -6.07 -0.02
CA GLY A 65 -3.91 -5.36 1.22
C GLY A 65 -2.92 -4.22 0.92
N SER A 66 -2.73 -3.30 1.87
CA SER A 66 -1.77 -2.20 1.72
C SER A 66 -0.58 -2.39 2.66
N VAL A 67 0.61 -1.98 2.27
CA VAL A 67 1.73 -1.75 3.20
C VAL A 67 2.49 -0.53 2.67
N GLU A 68 3.12 0.23 3.57
CA GLU A 68 3.99 1.34 3.18
C GLU A 68 5.46 1.01 3.47
N TYR A 69 6.37 1.55 2.67
CA TYR A 69 7.83 1.48 2.88
C TYR A 69 8.35 2.56 3.86
N SER A 70 7.46 3.12 4.69
CA SER A 70 7.76 4.21 5.61
C SER A 70 8.57 3.80 6.83
N ASN A 71 8.77 2.50 7.04
CA ASN A 71 9.63 1.91 8.07
C ASN A 71 9.96 0.44 7.72
N PRO A 72 11.07 -0.11 8.24
CA PRO A 72 11.41 -1.53 8.07
C PRO A 72 10.53 -2.47 8.90
N GLN A 73 9.92 -2.00 9.97
CA GLN A 73 9.23 -2.85 10.94
C GLN A 73 7.83 -3.22 10.45
N LEU A 74 7.41 -4.44 10.78
CA LEU A 74 6.07 -4.95 10.57
C LEU A 74 5.19 -4.53 11.77
N THR A 75 4.34 -3.54 11.56
CA THR A 75 3.50 -2.98 12.63
C THR A 75 2.28 -3.86 12.92
N LEU A 76 1.62 -3.64 14.06
CA LEU A 76 0.39 -4.36 14.41
C LEU A 76 -0.73 -4.15 13.38
N GLU A 77 -0.86 -2.93 12.86
CA GLU A 77 -1.78 -2.62 11.77
C GLU A 77 -1.48 -3.47 10.52
N GLU A 78 -0.21 -3.54 10.11
CA GLU A 78 0.20 -4.26 8.91
C GLU A 78 -0.03 -5.76 9.07
N VAL A 79 0.36 -6.36 10.19
CA VAL A 79 0.11 -7.79 10.49
C VAL A 79 -1.38 -8.10 10.41
N GLN A 80 -2.22 -7.28 11.05
CA GLN A 80 -3.66 -7.51 11.03
C GLN A 80 -4.24 -7.38 9.62
N GLY A 81 -3.76 -6.41 8.82
CA GLY A 81 -4.12 -6.28 7.42
C GLY A 81 -3.73 -7.49 6.56
N ILE A 82 -2.53 -8.05 6.78
CA ILE A 82 -2.03 -9.25 6.10
C ILE A 82 -2.87 -10.48 6.46
N ILE A 83 -3.14 -10.70 7.76
CA ILE A 83 -4.01 -11.79 8.23
C ILE A 83 -5.42 -11.61 7.65
N GLY A 84 -5.98 -10.41 7.68
CA GLY A 84 -7.27 -10.07 7.08
C GLY A 84 -7.36 -10.45 5.60
N ALA A 85 -6.35 -10.08 4.81
CA ALA A 85 -6.29 -10.43 3.40
C ALA A 85 -6.18 -11.95 3.19
N ARG A 86 -5.39 -12.65 4.01
CA ARG A 86 -5.28 -14.13 3.97
C ARG A 86 -6.59 -14.82 4.32
N MET A 87 -7.29 -14.35 5.36
CA MET A 87 -8.59 -14.87 5.79
C MET A 87 -9.64 -14.70 4.69
N LEU A 88 -9.77 -13.49 4.15
CA LEU A 88 -10.73 -13.18 3.08
C LEU A 88 -10.51 -14.05 1.84
N ALA A 89 -9.25 -14.16 1.37
CA ALA A 89 -8.94 -14.97 0.20
C ALA A 89 -9.22 -16.46 0.45
N THR A 90 -8.84 -16.98 1.62
CA THR A 90 -9.01 -18.41 1.94
C THR A 90 -10.48 -18.77 2.12
N CYS A 91 -11.23 -17.99 2.90
CA CYS A 91 -12.67 -18.17 3.07
C CYS A 91 -13.42 -18.00 1.74
N GLY A 92 -13.09 -16.96 0.95
CA GLY A 92 -13.71 -16.74 -0.35
C GLY A 92 -13.48 -17.91 -1.32
N ASN A 93 -12.25 -18.44 -1.39
CA ASN A 93 -11.95 -19.62 -2.21
C ASN A 93 -12.67 -20.87 -1.72
N TYR A 94 -12.71 -21.08 -0.40
CA TYR A 94 -13.42 -22.21 0.20
C TYR A 94 -14.92 -22.17 -0.10
N PHE A 95 -15.62 -21.11 0.31
CA PHE A 95 -17.07 -21.02 0.12
C PHE A 95 -17.49 -20.82 -1.34
N SER A 96 -16.59 -20.37 -2.23
CA SER A 96 -16.85 -20.44 -3.67
C SER A 96 -16.90 -21.87 -4.21
N ASN A 97 -16.19 -22.82 -3.60
CA ASN A 97 -16.13 -24.21 -4.06
C ASN A 97 -17.19 -25.08 -3.37
N TYR A 98 -17.47 -24.82 -2.09
CA TYR A 98 -18.37 -25.63 -1.27
C TYR A 98 -19.77 -25.02 -1.07
N GLY A 99 -19.97 -23.77 -1.54
CA GLY A 99 -21.23 -23.04 -1.45
C GLY A 99 -21.36 -22.24 -0.16
N LEU A 100 -22.10 -21.11 -0.22
CA LEU A 100 -22.40 -20.28 0.94
C LEU A 100 -23.45 -20.96 1.83
N ARG A 101 -23.11 -21.14 3.11
CA ARG A 101 -23.96 -21.68 4.17
C ARG A 101 -23.33 -21.36 5.53
N GLU A 102 -24.07 -21.53 6.61
CA GLU A 102 -23.53 -21.36 7.96
C GLU A 102 -22.28 -22.26 8.15
N PRO A 103 -21.15 -21.69 8.59
CA PRO A 103 -19.94 -22.48 8.83
C PRO A 103 -20.11 -23.43 10.02
N ASP A 104 -19.66 -24.67 9.85
CA ASP A 104 -19.59 -25.68 10.88
C ASP A 104 -18.15 -25.97 11.34
N VAL A 105 -18.00 -26.91 12.27
CA VAL A 105 -16.70 -27.29 12.84
C VAL A 105 -15.76 -27.91 11.80
N ALA A 106 -16.29 -28.60 10.80
CA ALA A 106 -15.47 -29.19 9.74
C ALA A 106 -14.91 -28.08 8.84
N ASP A 107 -15.72 -27.08 8.49
CA ASP A 107 -15.26 -25.92 7.72
C ASP A 107 -14.12 -25.19 8.41
N ILE A 108 -14.26 -24.94 9.71
CA ILE A 108 -13.23 -24.27 10.51
C ILE A 108 -11.92 -25.06 10.43
N GLY A 109 -11.99 -26.39 10.56
CA GLY A 109 -10.82 -27.27 10.42
C GLY A 109 -10.16 -27.18 9.04
N GLU A 110 -10.94 -27.26 7.97
CA GLU A 110 -10.43 -27.18 6.60
C GLU A 110 -9.82 -25.80 6.28
N LEU A 111 -10.46 -24.73 6.76
CA LEU A 111 -9.94 -23.36 6.61
C LEU A 111 -8.61 -23.19 7.36
N CYS A 112 -8.47 -23.72 8.57
CA CYS A 112 -7.20 -23.71 9.31
C CYS A 112 -6.09 -24.43 8.54
N GLU A 113 -6.38 -25.61 7.98
CA GLU A 113 -5.40 -26.35 7.17
C GLU A 113 -5.04 -25.66 5.85
N ALA A 114 -5.99 -24.92 5.27
CA ALA A 114 -5.74 -24.10 4.09
C ALA A 114 -4.89 -22.86 4.40
N LEU A 115 -5.09 -22.23 5.58
CA LEU A 115 -4.35 -21.06 6.02
C LEU A 115 -2.89 -21.34 6.33
N LYS A 116 -2.55 -22.55 6.80
CA LYS A 116 -1.17 -23.02 7.02
C LYS A 116 -0.34 -23.13 5.73
N LYS A 117 -0.97 -22.99 4.56
CA LYS A 117 -0.33 -23.13 3.24
C LYS A 117 -0.34 -21.79 2.51
N PRO A 118 0.57 -21.58 1.55
CA PRO A 118 0.51 -20.42 0.67
C PRO A 118 -0.85 -20.28 0.01
N SER A 119 -1.31 -19.03 -0.18
CA SER A 119 -2.59 -18.72 -0.83
C SER A 119 -2.74 -19.47 -2.16
N ALA A 120 -3.86 -20.17 -2.32
CA ALA A 120 -4.20 -20.97 -3.48
C ALA A 120 -5.69 -20.83 -3.81
N GLY A 121 -6.03 -21.00 -5.08
CA GLY A 121 -7.38 -20.81 -5.61
C GLY A 121 -7.49 -19.57 -6.50
N PRO A 122 -8.71 -19.24 -6.96
CA PRO A 122 -8.95 -18.12 -7.88
C PRO A 122 -8.75 -16.74 -7.23
N ILE A 123 -9.00 -16.59 -5.93
CA ILE A 123 -8.70 -15.36 -5.20
C ILE A 123 -7.25 -15.39 -4.73
N ILE A 124 -6.45 -14.41 -5.19
CA ILE A 124 -5.06 -14.22 -4.81
C ILE A 124 -4.95 -12.95 -3.97
N SER A 125 -4.59 -13.09 -2.70
CA SER A 125 -4.24 -11.94 -1.86
C SER A 125 -2.85 -11.41 -2.21
N PHE A 126 -2.67 -10.10 -2.29
CA PHE A 126 -1.37 -9.45 -2.47
C PHE A 126 -1.26 -8.14 -1.69
N LEU A 127 -0.04 -7.67 -1.43
CA LEU A 127 0.28 -6.37 -0.84
C LEU A 127 0.64 -5.38 -1.93
N LEU A 128 -0.04 -4.23 -1.95
CA LEU A 128 0.41 -3.09 -2.74
C LEU A 128 1.35 -2.25 -1.86
N ASN A 129 2.63 -2.26 -2.20
CA ASN A 129 3.65 -1.48 -1.50
C ASN A 129 3.93 -0.18 -2.24
N THR A 130 3.69 0.94 -1.56
CA THR A 130 3.86 2.25 -2.17
C THR A 130 5.31 2.72 -2.06
N ASP A 131 5.99 2.92 -3.20
CA ASP A 131 7.42 3.23 -3.28
C ASP A 131 7.74 4.70 -3.63
N ASP A 132 6.72 5.55 -3.70
CA ASP A 132 6.82 6.99 -4.02
C ASP A 132 6.61 7.93 -2.82
N ILE A 133 6.74 7.37 -1.62
CA ILE A 133 6.62 8.05 -0.33
C ILE A 133 7.99 8.30 0.30
N GLU A 134 8.03 9.11 1.34
CA GLU A 134 9.24 9.33 2.15
C GLU A 134 9.62 8.07 2.96
N PRO A 135 10.92 7.72 3.07
CA PRO A 135 11.36 6.52 3.78
C PRO A 135 11.08 6.56 5.28
N ASP A 136 10.96 7.74 5.88
CA ASP A 136 10.65 7.99 7.30
C ASP A 136 9.36 8.80 7.43
N ARG A 137 8.38 8.56 6.54
CA ARG A 137 7.11 9.30 6.48
C ARG A 137 6.45 9.46 7.86
N TYR A 138 6.49 8.42 8.67
CA TYR A 138 6.10 8.42 10.07
C TYR A 138 7.35 8.31 10.94
N SER A 139 7.37 9.00 12.09
CA SER A 139 8.57 9.09 12.93
C SER A 139 8.97 7.82 13.68
N MET A 140 8.21 6.73 13.47
CA MET A 140 8.50 5.38 13.99
C MET A 140 9.63 4.66 13.25
N ASN A 141 10.21 5.21 12.18
CA ASN A 141 11.31 4.56 11.49
C ASN A 141 12.61 4.61 12.33
N PRO A 142 13.19 3.47 12.75
CA PRO A 142 14.41 3.43 13.55
C PRO A 142 15.67 3.90 12.81
N LEU A 143 15.58 4.13 11.49
CA LEU A 143 16.67 4.66 10.67
C LEU A 143 16.56 6.17 10.43
N LYS A 144 15.52 6.83 10.95
CA LYS A 144 15.17 8.24 10.71
C LYS A 144 16.37 9.19 10.81
N ALA A 145 17.14 9.14 11.89
CA ALA A 145 18.28 10.03 12.06
C ALA A 145 19.35 9.86 10.96
N SER A 146 19.66 8.61 10.61
CA SER A 146 20.64 8.30 9.56
C SER A 146 20.14 8.66 8.15
N ILE A 147 18.84 8.49 7.87
CA ILE A 147 18.18 8.90 6.61
C ILE A 147 18.28 10.43 6.43
N VAL A 148 18.05 11.19 7.49
CA VAL A 148 18.20 12.65 7.48
C VAL A 148 19.67 13.04 7.31
N ALA A 149 20.58 12.39 8.04
CA ALA A 149 22.02 12.65 7.98
C ALA A 149 22.60 12.34 6.59
N SER A 150 22.11 11.29 5.92
CA SER A 150 22.52 10.93 4.56
C SER A 150 21.95 11.86 3.48
N GLY A 151 21.04 12.77 3.84
CA GLY A 151 20.39 13.69 2.91
C GLY A 151 19.27 13.05 2.07
N GLN A 152 18.79 11.86 2.44
CA GLN A 152 17.83 11.07 1.65
C GLN A 152 16.38 11.23 2.13
N SER A 153 16.13 11.92 3.24
CA SER A 153 14.79 12.11 3.83
C SER A 153 13.70 12.71 2.93
N ALA A 154 14.08 13.45 1.87
CA ALA A 154 13.12 13.98 0.90
C ALA A 154 13.05 13.16 -0.41
N PHE A 155 13.76 12.05 -0.50
CA PHE A 155 13.73 11.16 -1.67
C PHE A 155 12.48 10.29 -1.61
N PRO A 156 11.94 9.87 -2.76
CA PRO A 156 11.02 8.74 -2.77
C PRO A 156 11.81 7.50 -2.34
N VAL A 157 11.18 6.64 -1.56
CA VAL A 157 11.83 5.47 -0.95
C VAL A 157 12.42 4.50 -1.98
N ALA A 158 11.86 4.45 -3.19
CA ALA A 158 12.44 3.72 -4.33
C ALA A 158 13.90 4.10 -4.65
N TYR A 159 14.35 5.31 -4.29
CA TYR A 159 15.71 5.80 -4.55
C TYR A 159 16.61 5.83 -3.33
N VAL A 160 16.05 5.52 -2.16
CA VAL A 160 16.82 5.51 -0.92
C VAL A 160 17.78 4.33 -0.95
N ARG A 161 19.01 4.64 -0.60
CA ARG A 161 20.10 3.70 -0.53
C ARG A 161 20.47 3.40 0.91
N THR A 162 20.88 2.16 1.16
CA THR A 162 21.21 1.71 2.51
C THR A 162 22.61 2.07 2.96
N GLU A 163 23.49 2.56 2.08
CA GLU A 163 24.82 3.00 2.50
C GLU A 163 24.72 4.18 3.47
N ASN A 164 25.46 4.10 4.58
CA ASN A 164 25.47 5.09 5.66
C ASN A 164 24.14 5.21 6.44
N LEU A 165 23.20 4.28 6.25
CA LEU A 165 22.09 4.14 7.17
C LEU A 165 22.52 3.32 8.39
N SER A 166 21.94 3.64 9.54
CA SER A 166 22.17 2.94 10.80
C SER A 166 20.96 3.12 11.71
N VAL A 167 20.76 2.16 12.62
CA VAL A 167 19.76 2.33 13.68
C VAL A 167 20.13 3.52 14.56
N ASP A 168 19.16 4.39 14.82
CA ASP A 168 19.25 5.48 15.76
C ASP A 168 19.16 4.92 17.18
N SER A 169 20.28 4.98 17.91
CA SER A 169 20.34 4.48 19.28
C SER A 169 19.42 5.25 20.22
N GLN A 170 19.25 6.56 20.00
CA GLN A 170 18.34 7.35 20.83
C GLN A 170 16.89 6.94 20.60
N PHE A 171 16.51 6.67 19.34
CA PHE A 171 15.21 6.10 19.04
C PHE A 171 15.01 4.74 19.72
N ALA A 172 15.99 3.84 19.60
CA ALA A 172 15.92 2.52 20.20
C ALA A 172 15.78 2.59 21.74
N ASP A 173 16.53 3.48 22.39
CA ASP A 173 16.46 3.67 23.85
C ASP A 173 15.13 4.28 24.29
N ASN A 174 14.63 5.31 23.58
CA ASN A 174 13.40 6.01 23.92
C ASN A 174 12.15 5.14 23.71
N TYR A 175 12.17 4.27 22.71
CA TYR A 175 11.01 3.50 22.26
C TYR A 175 11.11 1.99 22.47
N ALA A 176 12.05 1.56 23.32
CA ALA A 176 12.23 0.16 23.67
C ALA A 176 10.94 -0.45 24.24
N GLY A 177 10.45 -1.51 23.59
CA GLY A 177 9.24 -2.25 23.95
C GLY A 177 7.92 -1.57 23.55
N ASN A 178 7.96 -0.34 23.03
CA ASN A 178 6.74 0.39 22.66
C ASN A 178 6.59 0.62 21.15
N LEU A 179 7.68 0.89 20.42
CA LEU A 179 7.70 0.89 18.94
C LEU A 179 8.65 -0.16 18.40
N ILE A 180 9.73 -0.45 19.10
CA ILE A 180 10.79 -1.37 18.68
C ILE A 180 11.30 -2.19 19.86
N CYS A 181 11.69 -3.45 19.63
CA CYS A 181 12.32 -4.30 20.64
C CYS A 181 13.82 -4.54 20.34
N PRO A 182 14.64 -4.88 21.35
CA PRO A 182 16.09 -5.06 21.16
C PRO A 182 16.46 -6.12 20.11
N SER A 183 15.73 -7.25 20.06
CA SER A 183 15.95 -8.30 19.06
C SER A 183 15.69 -7.80 17.64
N GLU A 184 14.74 -6.89 17.47
CA GLU A 184 14.42 -6.29 16.18
C GLU A 184 15.48 -5.27 15.73
N VAL A 185 16.09 -4.53 16.66
CA VAL A 185 17.27 -3.69 16.36
C VAL A 185 18.42 -4.55 15.82
N GLU A 186 18.68 -5.70 16.44
CA GLU A 186 19.71 -6.64 15.96
C GLU A 186 19.37 -7.20 14.57
N LEU A 187 18.09 -7.56 14.36
CA LEU A 187 17.61 -8.03 13.07
C LEU A 187 17.76 -6.96 11.98
N ILE A 188 17.36 -5.72 12.26
CA ILE A 188 17.50 -4.60 11.34
C ILE A 188 18.96 -4.39 10.94
N ASN A 189 19.88 -4.34 11.91
CA ASN A 189 21.31 -4.18 11.62
C ASN A 189 21.83 -5.30 10.70
N ARG A 190 21.49 -6.55 10.99
CA ARG A 190 21.88 -7.71 10.16
C ARG A 190 21.35 -7.60 8.73
N HIS A 191 20.09 -7.21 8.56
CA HIS A 191 19.51 -7.07 7.22
C HIS A 191 20.07 -5.85 6.48
N LEU A 192 20.38 -4.77 7.19
CA LEU A 192 20.95 -3.56 6.61
C LEU A 192 22.35 -3.82 6.04
N GLU A 193 23.18 -4.60 6.74
CA GLU A 193 24.50 -5.06 6.26
C GLU A 193 24.41 -5.89 4.97
N ASN A 194 23.31 -6.64 4.79
CA ASN A 194 23.10 -7.55 3.65
C ASN A 194 22.28 -6.93 2.51
N ALA A 195 21.80 -5.69 2.65
CA ALA A 195 20.82 -5.05 1.76
C ALA A 195 21.34 -4.67 0.36
N LYS A 196 22.64 -4.77 0.11
CA LYS A 196 23.29 -4.44 -1.18
C LYS A 196 22.88 -3.08 -1.78
N GLY A 197 22.64 -2.09 -0.92
CA GLY A 197 22.38 -0.71 -1.34
C GLY A 197 20.92 -0.39 -1.73
N SER A 198 19.97 -1.31 -1.54
CA SER A 198 18.56 -1.08 -1.88
C SER A 198 17.69 -1.01 -0.63
N TYR A 199 17.14 0.17 -0.32
CA TYR A 199 16.29 0.33 0.87
C TYR A 199 14.98 -0.43 0.75
N VAL A 200 14.33 -0.44 -0.42
CA VAL A 200 13.06 -1.18 -0.61
C VAL A 200 13.26 -2.70 -0.53
N ASP A 201 14.38 -3.23 -1.03
CA ASP A 201 14.70 -4.66 -0.88
C ASP A 201 15.05 -4.99 0.58
N PHE A 202 15.73 -4.09 1.29
CA PHE A 202 15.96 -4.20 2.73
C PHE A 202 14.65 -4.28 3.52
N VAL A 203 13.74 -3.32 3.32
CA VAL A 203 12.45 -3.30 4.04
C VAL A 203 11.63 -4.54 3.72
N ASP A 204 11.54 -4.94 2.45
CA ASP A 204 10.81 -6.17 2.10
C ASP A 204 11.46 -7.38 2.78
N SER A 205 12.78 -7.56 2.66
CA SER A 205 13.47 -8.67 3.30
C SER A 205 13.24 -8.72 4.82
N MET A 206 13.19 -7.55 5.47
CA MET A 206 12.94 -7.45 6.90
C MET A 206 11.48 -7.83 7.23
N LYS A 207 10.49 -7.20 6.58
CA LYS A 207 9.06 -7.49 6.82
C LYS A 207 8.71 -8.95 6.55
N TYR A 208 9.28 -9.57 5.51
CA TYR A 208 9.09 -10.99 5.24
C TYR A 208 9.74 -11.90 6.28
N ALA A 209 10.92 -11.54 6.80
CA ALA A 209 11.53 -12.29 7.90
C ALA A 209 10.65 -12.26 9.17
N GLN A 210 10.11 -11.09 9.51
CA GLN A 210 9.16 -10.96 10.63
C GLN A 210 7.85 -11.72 10.38
N MET A 211 7.31 -11.68 9.15
CA MET A 211 6.14 -12.48 8.77
C MET A 211 6.39 -13.98 8.90
N GLU A 212 7.57 -14.47 8.49
CA GLU A 212 7.97 -15.87 8.64
C GLU A 212 8.06 -16.27 10.14
N GLU A 213 8.62 -15.40 10.98
CA GLU A 213 8.74 -15.64 12.43
C GLU A 213 7.37 -15.74 13.12
N ILE A 214 6.46 -14.79 12.87
CA ILE A 214 5.16 -14.77 13.55
C ILE A 214 4.14 -15.75 12.94
N ALA A 215 4.38 -16.26 11.73
CA ALA A 215 3.51 -17.23 11.06
C ALA A 215 3.32 -18.51 11.89
N GLU A 216 4.37 -18.97 12.59
CA GLU A 216 4.30 -20.13 13.48
C GLU A 216 3.32 -19.90 14.63
N THR A 217 3.40 -18.73 15.28
CA THR A 217 2.53 -18.37 16.41
C THR A 217 1.06 -18.27 16.00
N PHE A 218 0.76 -17.68 14.85
CA PHE A 218 -0.62 -17.57 14.37
C PHE A 218 -1.13 -18.87 13.72
N GLY A 219 -0.25 -19.77 13.30
CA GLY A 219 -0.61 -20.95 12.53
C GLY A 219 -1.12 -20.62 11.11
N VAL A 220 -0.66 -19.50 10.54
CA VAL A 220 -1.09 -18.99 9.22
C VAL A 220 0.15 -18.69 8.38
N ASP A 221 0.19 -19.15 7.12
CA ASP A 221 1.19 -18.70 6.15
C ASP A 221 0.91 -17.24 5.77
N LEU A 222 1.76 -16.35 6.28
CA LEU A 222 1.70 -14.91 6.04
C LEU A 222 2.50 -14.47 4.80
N GLY A 223 3.08 -15.42 4.05
CA GLY A 223 3.92 -15.18 2.88
C GLY A 223 3.15 -14.71 1.63
N VAL A 224 2.41 -13.61 1.77
CA VAL A 224 1.60 -12.94 0.74
C VAL A 224 2.51 -12.33 -0.33
N TYR A 225 2.10 -12.33 -1.59
CA TYR A 225 2.85 -11.68 -2.67
C TYR A 225 2.72 -10.15 -2.59
N ALA A 226 3.70 -9.42 -3.07
CA ALA A 226 3.75 -7.97 -3.10
C ALA A 226 3.93 -7.43 -4.53
N LEU A 227 3.40 -6.24 -4.75
CA LEU A 227 3.56 -5.43 -5.95
C LEU A 227 4.06 -4.04 -5.53
N ARG A 228 5.20 -3.60 -6.09
CA ARG A 228 5.77 -2.27 -5.86
C ARG A 228 5.21 -1.30 -6.90
N MET A 229 4.62 -0.21 -6.45
CA MET A 229 4.09 0.85 -7.32
C MET A 229 4.20 2.22 -6.61
N PRO A 230 4.22 3.33 -7.36
CA PRO A 230 4.25 3.43 -8.82
C PRO A 230 5.64 3.51 -9.45
N ILE A 231 6.71 3.84 -8.72
CA ILE A 231 8.02 4.17 -9.31
C ILE A 231 8.65 2.96 -9.97
N ALA A 232 8.70 1.81 -9.30
CA ALA A 232 9.25 0.59 -9.91
C ALA A 232 8.54 0.26 -11.24
N THR A 233 7.21 0.33 -11.26
CA THR A 233 6.43 0.11 -12.49
C THR A 233 6.72 1.17 -13.55
N LEU A 234 6.80 2.45 -13.19
CA LEU A 234 7.11 3.53 -14.13
C LEU A 234 8.51 3.40 -14.76
N GLN A 235 9.48 2.84 -14.02
CA GLN A 235 10.82 2.57 -14.51
C GLN A 235 10.87 1.39 -15.50
N ASP A 236 10.02 0.38 -15.28
CA ASP A 236 9.93 -0.81 -16.13
C ASP A 236 9.04 -0.60 -17.36
N GLU A 237 8.15 0.40 -17.33
CA GLU A 237 7.22 0.75 -18.40
C GLU A 237 7.83 1.70 -19.45
N THR A 238 7.41 1.55 -20.70
CA THR A 238 7.65 2.51 -21.78
C THR A 238 6.59 3.61 -21.81
N LYS A 239 6.82 4.68 -22.57
CA LYS A 239 5.86 5.80 -22.71
C LYS A 239 4.48 5.43 -23.26
N ASP A 240 4.37 4.26 -23.88
CA ASP A 240 3.11 3.76 -24.44
C ASP A 240 2.37 2.83 -23.47
N ASP A 241 2.97 2.49 -22.33
CA ASP A 241 2.37 1.67 -21.29
C ASP A 241 1.44 2.45 -20.36
N LEU A 242 0.80 1.73 -19.44
CA LEU A 242 -0.44 2.16 -18.78
C LEU A 242 -0.26 3.36 -17.85
N LEU A 243 0.74 3.37 -16.97
CA LEU A 243 0.92 4.49 -16.03
C LEU A 243 1.36 5.76 -16.76
N HIS A 244 2.27 5.63 -17.73
CA HIS A 244 2.68 6.77 -18.57
C HIS A 244 1.50 7.34 -19.35
N TYR A 245 0.65 6.46 -19.90
CA TYR A 245 -0.59 6.89 -20.56
C TYR A 245 -1.55 7.64 -19.64
N ILE A 246 -1.79 7.13 -18.43
CA ILE A 246 -2.65 7.79 -17.44
C ILE A 246 -2.11 9.18 -17.10
N ILE A 247 -0.80 9.32 -16.87
CA ILE A 247 -0.17 10.60 -16.55
C ILE A 247 -0.32 11.56 -17.74
N ARG A 248 -0.01 11.11 -18.97
CA ARG A 248 -0.18 11.89 -20.19
C ARG A 248 -1.61 12.42 -20.34
N GLU A 249 -2.61 11.54 -20.30
CA GLU A 249 -4.00 11.94 -20.53
C GLU A 249 -4.52 12.88 -19.44
N THR A 250 -4.08 12.71 -18.20
CA THR A 250 -4.48 13.61 -17.10
C THR A 250 -3.82 14.98 -17.16
N HIS A 251 -2.76 15.16 -17.96
CA HIS A 251 -2.06 16.43 -18.16
C HIS A 251 -2.25 17.05 -19.55
N ARG A 252 -3.05 16.42 -20.43
CA ARG A 252 -3.21 16.82 -21.84
C ARG A 252 -3.62 18.29 -22.01
N ASP A 253 -4.59 18.74 -21.23
CA ASP A 253 -5.19 20.08 -21.33
C ASP A 253 -5.84 20.51 -20.00
N TYR A 254 -6.28 21.76 -19.93
CA TYR A 254 -6.98 22.31 -18.77
C TYR A 254 -8.21 21.49 -18.36
N GLU A 255 -8.98 20.99 -19.32
CA GLU A 255 -10.20 20.23 -19.05
C GLU A 255 -9.87 18.91 -18.35
N SER A 256 -8.88 18.18 -18.86
CA SER A 256 -8.43 16.90 -18.32
C SER A 256 -7.89 17.06 -16.90
N ILE A 257 -7.10 18.11 -16.65
CA ILE A 257 -6.61 18.44 -15.30
C ILE A 257 -7.77 18.82 -14.38
N SER A 258 -8.73 19.62 -14.87
CA SER A 258 -9.91 20.03 -14.11
C SER A 258 -10.78 18.82 -13.72
N GLN A 259 -10.98 17.87 -14.63
CA GLN A 259 -11.68 16.61 -14.35
C GLN A 259 -10.96 15.78 -13.27
N ALA A 260 -9.63 15.65 -13.35
CA ALA A 260 -8.85 14.98 -12.31
C ALA A 260 -8.95 15.70 -10.95
N TYR A 261 -8.95 17.03 -10.94
CA TYR A 261 -9.17 17.83 -9.73
C TYR A 261 -10.54 17.60 -9.11
N ASN A 262 -11.59 17.54 -9.94
CA ASN A 262 -12.95 17.27 -9.49
C ASN A 262 -13.07 15.89 -8.85
N CYS A 263 -12.35 14.87 -9.37
CA CYS A 263 -12.30 13.54 -8.76
C CYS A 263 -11.75 13.58 -7.32
N MET A 264 -10.80 14.49 -7.05
CA MET A 264 -10.25 14.71 -5.70
C MET A 264 -11.08 15.70 -4.85
N ARG A 265 -12.22 16.19 -5.37
CA ARG A 265 -13.02 17.27 -4.76
C ARG A 265 -12.20 18.54 -4.51
N ARG A 266 -11.31 18.89 -5.44
CA ARG A 266 -10.44 20.07 -5.36
C ARG A 266 -10.78 21.10 -6.42
N SER A 267 -10.60 22.38 -6.08
CA SER A 267 -10.80 23.49 -7.02
C SER A 267 -9.51 23.81 -7.80
N MET A 268 -9.67 24.09 -9.09
CA MET A 268 -8.61 24.64 -9.95
C MET A 268 -8.31 26.12 -9.69
N ALA A 269 -9.04 26.82 -8.80
CA ALA A 269 -8.88 28.26 -8.59
C ALA A 269 -7.45 28.66 -8.17
N LYS A 270 -6.84 27.91 -7.23
CA LYS A 270 -5.48 28.19 -6.75
C LYS A 270 -4.39 27.56 -7.62
N ARG A 271 -4.74 26.54 -8.42
CA ARG A 271 -3.82 25.80 -9.32
C ARG A 271 -2.60 25.21 -8.60
N THR A 272 -2.77 24.72 -7.37
CA THR A 272 -1.65 24.27 -6.52
C THR A 272 -1.55 22.75 -6.35
N THR A 273 -2.55 21.97 -6.78
CA THR A 273 -2.50 20.51 -6.63
C THR A 273 -1.77 19.90 -7.81
N LEU A 274 -0.63 19.28 -7.54
CA LEU A 274 0.12 18.56 -8.55
C LEU A 274 -0.49 17.17 -8.72
N LEU A 275 -0.94 16.84 -9.95
CA LEU A 275 -1.47 15.51 -10.28
C LEU A 275 -0.34 14.47 -10.31
N THR A 276 0.84 14.87 -10.76
CA THR A 276 2.10 14.19 -10.48
C THR A 276 3.09 15.20 -9.90
N VAL A 277 3.97 14.77 -8.99
CA VAL A 277 4.99 15.62 -8.37
C VAL A 277 6.33 15.37 -9.05
N PRO A 278 6.82 16.29 -9.92
CA PRO A 278 8.12 16.16 -10.55
C PRO A 278 9.25 16.02 -9.54
N HIS A 279 10.17 15.10 -9.81
CA HIS A 279 11.36 14.91 -9.00
C HIS A 279 12.39 15.98 -9.34
N SER A 280 13.14 16.41 -8.34
CA SER A 280 14.26 17.32 -8.56
C SER A 280 15.47 16.58 -9.12
N ARG A 281 16.38 17.30 -9.79
CA ARG A 281 17.68 16.74 -10.21
C ARG A 281 18.56 16.30 -9.04
N LYS A 282 18.23 16.75 -7.82
CA LYS A 282 18.87 16.33 -6.57
C LYS A 282 18.27 15.04 -5.99
N GLY A 283 17.26 14.45 -6.63
CA GLY A 283 16.58 13.22 -6.20
C GLY A 283 15.36 13.45 -5.29
N TYR A 284 14.98 14.69 -4.98
CA TYR A 284 13.83 14.96 -4.13
C TYR A 284 12.53 14.60 -4.84
N GLY A 285 11.66 13.83 -4.17
CA GLY A 285 10.35 13.41 -4.66
C GLY A 285 9.25 13.45 -3.60
N SER A 286 9.56 13.95 -2.40
CA SER A 286 8.59 14.09 -1.30
C SER A 286 7.38 14.93 -1.69
N LYS A 287 6.21 14.28 -1.70
CA LYS A 287 4.91 14.95 -1.96
C LYS A 287 4.59 15.96 -0.86
N ARG A 288 5.05 15.72 0.37
CA ARG A 288 4.87 16.63 1.51
C ARG A 288 5.77 17.86 1.45
N ALA A 289 7.00 17.74 0.96
CA ALA A 289 7.93 18.86 0.81
C ALA A 289 7.65 19.73 -0.43
N ALA A 290 6.99 19.17 -1.45
CA ALA A 290 6.71 19.87 -2.70
C ALA A 290 5.60 20.95 -2.54
N ARG A 291 5.83 22.11 -3.16
CA ARG A 291 4.83 23.18 -3.37
C ARG A 291 4.74 23.46 -4.87
N GLY A 292 3.58 23.20 -5.45
CA GLY A 292 3.36 23.30 -6.88
C GLY A 292 2.52 24.48 -7.31
N LYS A 293 2.72 24.94 -8.54
CA LYS A 293 1.80 25.85 -9.23
C LYS A 293 1.70 25.50 -10.72
N LEU A 294 0.47 25.31 -11.20
CA LEU A 294 0.18 25.09 -12.62
C LEU A 294 0.00 26.44 -13.33
N HIS A 295 0.67 26.59 -14.47
CA HIS A 295 0.61 27.77 -15.31
C HIS A 295 -0.01 27.40 -16.66
N PHE A 296 -1.08 28.09 -17.04
CA PHE A 296 -1.80 27.85 -18.28
C PHE A 296 -1.67 29.04 -19.22
N GLU A 297 -1.64 28.73 -20.52
CA GLU A 297 -1.77 29.69 -21.62
C GLU A 297 -2.99 29.27 -22.44
N GLY A 298 -4.11 29.96 -22.25
CA GLY A 298 -5.41 29.48 -22.71
C GLY A 298 -5.79 28.15 -22.04
N SER A 299 -6.11 27.14 -22.84
CA SER A 299 -6.39 25.76 -22.38
C SER A 299 -5.15 24.88 -22.26
N LYS A 300 -3.98 25.33 -22.75
CA LYS A 300 -2.75 24.54 -22.74
C LYS A 300 -2.03 24.71 -21.39
N LEU A 301 -1.61 23.60 -20.78
CA LEU A 301 -0.66 23.64 -19.67
C LEU A 301 0.68 24.13 -20.22
N LYS A 302 1.14 25.29 -19.76
CA LYS A 302 2.41 25.87 -20.20
C LYS A 302 3.57 25.29 -19.39
N SER A 303 3.43 25.27 -18.07
CA SER A 303 4.44 24.75 -17.16
C SER A 303 3.87 24.46 -15.78
N VAL A 304 4.63 23.70 -15.01
CA VAL A 304 4.44 23.43 -13.60
C VAL A 304 5.68 23.89 -12.86
N THR A 305 5.52 24.86 -11.97
CA THR A 305 6.61 25.28 -11.06
C THR A 305 6.54 24.44 -9.79
N VAL A 306 7.68 23.89 -9.38
CA VAL A 306 7.82 23.09 -8.15
C VAL A 306 8.89 23.71 -7.28
N LYS A 307 8.54 23.94 -6.02
CA LYS A 307 9.49 24.34 -4.97
C LYS A 307 9.48 23.30 -3.85
N TYR A 308 10.60 22.62 -3.65
CA TYR A 308 10.83 21.76 -2.49
C TYR A 308 11.28 22.61 -1.30
N GLN A 309 10.68 22.35 -0.14
CA GLN A 309 11.03 23.00 1.12
C GLN A 309 11.11 21.96 2.22
N THR A 310 12.12 22.10 3.09
CA THR A 310 12.22 21.31 4.31
C THR A 310 10.90 21.36 5.09
N THR A 311 10.28 20.21 5.30
CA THR A 311 8.90 20.11 5.83
C THR A 311 8.82 19.01 6.89
N ARG A 312 8.10 19.30 7.98
CA ARG A 312 7.71 18.29 8.99
C ARG A 312 6.78 17.26 8.35
N LEU A 313 7.04 15.99 8.59
CA LEU A 313 6.19 14.87 8.17
C LEU A 313 5.20 14.53 9.29
N TYR A 314 4.91 13.24 9.51
CA TYR A 314 3.94 12.79 10.50
C TYR A 314 4.65 12.29 11.76
N PRO A 315 4.08 12.54 12.96
CA PRO A 315 4.53 11.89 14.18
C PRO A 315 4.15 10.41 14.18
N ASN A 316 4.67 9.68 15.17
CA ASN A 316 4.17 8.37 15.59
C ASN A 316 3.03 8.55 16.60
N GLU A 317 2.27 7.49 16.88
CA GLU A 317 1.12 7.54 17.80
C GLU A 317 1.51 7.72 19.28
N ILE A 318 2.77 7.45 19.66
CA ILE A 318 3.24 7.55 21.05
C ILE A 318 3.65 8.97 21.43
N ASP A 319 4.45 9.62 20.60
CA ASP A 319 4.95 10.98 20.82
C ASP A 319 4.57 11.90 19.65
N PRO A 320 3.56 12.78 19.82
CA PRO A 320 3.16 13.72 18.79
C PRO A 320 4.20 14.82 18.49
N GLU A 321 5.17 15.04 19.38
CA GLU A 321 6.23 16.02 19.20
C GLU A 321 7.44 15.45 18.45
N ASP A 322 7.65 14.14 18.49
CA ASP A 322 8.65 13.46 17.67
C ASP A 322 8.15 13.35 16.23
N VAL A 323 8.64 14.22 15.36
CA VAL A 323 8.21 14.30 13.96
C VAL A 323 9.39 14.14 13.01
N SER A 324 9.23 13.30 11.99
CA SER A 324 10.20 13.16 10.89
C SER A 324 10.28 14.42 10.03
N ILE A 325 11.38 14.58 9.30
CA ILE A 325 11.62 15.78 8.48
C ILE A 325 12.06 15.37 7.09
N ALA A 326 11.27 15.70 6.07
CA ALA A 326 11.73 15.65 4.69
C ALA A 326 12.61 16.89 4.43
N LYS A 327 13.92 16.72 4.48
CA LYS A 327 14.90 17.79 4.29
C LYS A 327 15.28 17.89 2.81
N GLY A 328 14.96 19.02 2.20
CA GLY A 328 15.28 19.27 0.81
C GLY A 328 14.85 20.66 0.36
N GLU A 329 15.74 21.34 -0.36
CA GLU A 329 15.48 22.65 -0.96
C GLU A 329 15.87 22.66 -2.43
N ASP A 330 14.88 22.93 -3.26
CA ASP A 330 15.07 23.13 -4.70
C ASP A 330 13.91 23.92 -5.29
N SER A 331 14.12 24.52 -6.46
CA SER A 331 13.08 25.22 -7.19
C SER A 331 13.33 25.13 -8.68
N PHE A 332 12.36 24.60 -9.41
CA PHE A 332 12.46 24.40 -10.86
C PHE A 332 11.08 24.44 -11.51
N ALA A 333 11.06 24.37 -12.83
CA ALA A 333 9.84 24.23 -13.60
C ALA A 333 9.98 23.09 -14.60
N VAL A 334 8.87 22.42 -14.87
CA VAL A 334 8.71 21.43 -15.94
C VAL A 334 7.70 22.00 -16.92
N THR A 335 7.95 21.84 -18.21
CA THR A 335 7.03 22.29 -19.26
C THR A 335 5.75 21.44 -19.25
N GLY A 336 4.64 22.00 -19.73
CA GLY A 336 3.43 21.20 -19.90
C GLY A 336 3.55 20.16 -21.01
N GLU A 337 4.45 20.38 -21.98
CA GLU A 337 4.73 19.41 -23.05
C GLU A 337 5.41 18.15 -22.50
N GLU A 338 6.40 18.30 -21.60
CA GLU A 338 7.04 17.17 -20.92
C GLU A 338 6.04 16.31 -20.10
N LEU A 339 4.98 16.91 -19.56
CA LEU A 339 3.93 16.18 -18.84
C LEU A 339 2.85 15.59 -19.77
N ALA A 340 2.61 16.21 -20.93
CA ALA A 340 1.65 15.74 -21.92
C ALA A 340 2.26 14.70 -22.89
N ASP A 341 3.58 14.62 -23.02
CA ASP A 341 4.30 13.52 -23.67
C ASP A 341 5.18 12.81 -22.64
N TYR A 342 4.54 12.40 -21.53
CA TYR A 342 5.23 11.93 -20.35
C TYR A 342 6.12 10.72 -20.61
N SER A 343 7.36 10.81 -20.11
CA SER A 343 8.30 9.72 -19.97
C SER A 343 8.99 9.81 -18.61
N PHE A 344 8.97 8.73 -17.84
CA PHE A 344 9.63 8.67 -16.54
C PHE A 344 11.15 8.90 -16.62
N SER A 345 11.82 8.45 -17.70
CA SER A 345 13.26 8.62 -17.85
C SER A 345 13.66 10.09 -18.09
N GLU A 346 12.75 10.87 -18.67
CA GLU A 346 12.98 12.28 -19.01
C GLU A 346 12.45 13.22 -17.92
N THR A 347 11.26 12.90 -17.40
CA THR A 347 10.53 13.68 -16.39
C THR A 347 10.08 12.76 -15.24
N PRO A 348 11.02 12.28 -14.40
CA PRO A 348 10.66 11.43 -13.26
C PRO A 348 9.71 12.16 -12.33
N SER A 349 8.62 11.50 -11.92
CA SER A 349 7.60 12.12 -11.08
C SER A 349 6.80 11.10 -10.27
N SER A 350 6.32 11.52 -9.09
CA SER A 350 5.47 10.70 -8.22
C SER A 350 3.99 11.02 -8.45
N PRO A 351 3.21 10.15 -9.12
CA PRO A 351 1.79 10.39 -9.34
C PRO A 351 1.00 10.37 -8.02
N GLN A 352 -0.11 11.11 -7.96
CA GLN A 352 -1.06 10.97 -6.85
C GLN A 352 -1.67 9.56 -6.84
N PHE A 353 -1.97 9.02 -5.65
CA PHE A 353 -2.47 7.65 -5.47
C PHE A 353 -3.61 7.30 -6.42
N PHE A 354 -4.62 8.17 -6.53
CA PHE A 354 -5.79 7.93 -7.36
C PHE A 354 -5.48 7.74 -8.87
N LEU A 355 -4.35 8.27 -9.37
CA LEU A 355 -3.94 8.07 -10.76
C LEU A 355 -3.43 6.65 -10.96
N TYR A 356 -2.41 6.25 -10.20
CA TYR A 356 -1.83 4.92 -10.37
C TYR A 356 -2.72 3.81 -9.83
N SER A 357 -3.67 4.14 -8.94
CA SER A 357 -4.66 3.18 -8.47
C SER A 357 -5.61 2.70 -9.58
N LEU A 358 -5.67 3.39 -10.72
CA LEU A 358 -6.32 2.88 -11.93
C LEU A 358 -5.57 1.67 -12.48
N ALA A 359 -4.23 1.70 -12.49
CA ALA A 359 -3.40 0.64 -13.03
C ALA A 359 -3.24 -0.57 -12.09
N SER A 360 -3.53 -0.39 -10.81
CA SER A 360 -3.44 -1.47 -9.83
C SER A 360 -4.47 -2.57 -10.12
N PRO A 361 -4.09 -3.87 -10.05
CA PRO A 361 -4.87 -4.97 -10.64
C PRO A 361 -6.04 -5.47 -9.78
N GLU A 362 -6.28 -4.86 -8.63
CA GLU A 362 -7.26 -5.35 -7.66
C GLU A 362 -8.69 -5.49 -8.21
N ASN A 363 -9.36 -6.55 -7.76
CA ASN A 363 -10.80 -6.75 -7.84
C ASN A 363 -11.49 -6.47 -6.50
N ALA A 364 -10.74 -6.60 -5.40
CA ALA A 364 -11.16 -6.21 -4.05
C ALA A 364 -9.99 -5.53 -3.33
N VAL A 365 -10.32 -4.61 -2.42
CA VAL A 365 -9.35 -3.84 -1.65
C VAL A 365 -9.73 -3.90 -0.18
N LEU A 366 -8.82 -4.40 0.65
CA LEU A 366 -8.84 -4.26 2.09
C LEU A 366 -8.07 -3.01 2.51
N TRP A 367 -8.82 -2.06 3.04
CA TRP A 367 -8.28 -0.91 3.75
C TRP A 367 -8.09 -1.27 5.22
N HIS A 368 -6.91 -0.98 5.73
CA HIS A 368 -6.63 -0.93 7.16
C HIS A 368 -6.22 0.51 7.48
N GLY A 369 -6.61 0.98 8.66
CA GLY A 369 -6.34 2.34 9.12
C GLY A 369 -7.22 3.45 8.59
N ILE A 370 -7.94 3.31 7.47
CA ILE A 370 -8.70 4.45 6.89
C ILE A 370 -9.72 5.06 7.86
N GLY A 371 -10.44 4.22 8.60
CA GLY A 371 -11.37 4.67 9.64
C GLY A 371 -10.66 5.25 10.86
N ALA A 372 -9.54 4.66 11.28
CA ALA A 372 -8.75 5.12 12.44
C ALA A 372 -8.07 6.47 12.17
N PHE A 373 -7.53 6.66 10.97
CA PHE A 373 -6.81 7.87 10.55
C PHE A 373 -7.70 8.90 9.85
N ALA A 374 -9.02 8.72 9.86
CA ALA A 374 -10.00 9.62 9.24
C ALA A 374 -9.62 10.02 7.81
N ALA A 375 -9.33 9.03 6.96
CA ALA A 375 -8.94 9.22 5.57
C ALA A 375 -10.05 8.94 4.52
N PRO A 376 -11.36 9.20 4.76
CA PRO A 376 -12.42 8.83 3.80
C PRO A 376 -12.32 9.61 2.48
N LYS A 377 -11.63 10.75 2.45
CA LYS A 377 -11.36 11.50 1.22
C LYS A 377 -10.48 10.73 0.23
N LEU A 378 -9.62 9.82 0.71
CA LEU A 378 -8.81 8.96 -0.14
C LEU A 378 -9.71 7.98 -0.89
N LEU A 379 -10.60 7.29 -0.16
CA LEU A 379 -11.60 6.39 -0.71
C LEU A 379 -12.49 7.09 -1.74
N GLN A 380 -13.00 8.28 -1.40
CA GLN A 380 -13.83 9.07 -2.32
C GLN A 380 -13.07 9.42 -3.61
N SER A 381 -11.80 9.79 -3.51
CA SER A 381 -10.99 10.11 -4.70
C SER A 381 -10.75 8.89 -5.58
N TYR A 382 -10.47 7.74 -4.96
CA TYR A 382 -10.29 6.45 -5.63
C TYR A 382 -11.55 5.97 -6.35
N VAL A 383 -12.71 6.08 -5.69
CA VAL A 383 -14.02 5.73 -6.29
C VAL A 383 -14.35 6.71 -7.43
N SER A 384 -14.16 8.01 -7.18
CA SER A 384 -14.53 9.05 -8.14
C SER A 384 -13.73 8.97 -9.44
N VAL A 385 -12.42 8.68 -9.37
CA VAL A 385 -11.60 8.56 -10.58
C VAL A 385 -11.99 7.33 -11.40
N ARG A 386 -12.27 6.19 -10.77
CA ARG A 386 -12.71 4.97 -11.47
C ARG A 386 -14.06 5.20 -12.15
N ASN A 387 -15.01 5.81 -11.45
CA ASN A 387 -16.30 6.18 -12.01
C ASN A 387 -16.17 7.16 -13.19
N SER A 388 -15.30 8.16 -13.08
CA SER A 388 -15.06 9.09 -14.17
C SER A 388 -14.43 8.39 -15.38
N CYS A 389 -13.42 7.54 -15.16
CA CYS A 389 -12.72 6.86 -16.25
C CYS A 389 -13.63 5.84 -16.95
N ARG A 390 -14.62 5.27 -16.24
CA ARG A 390 -15.64 4.40 -16.83
C ARG A 390 -16.47 5.09 -17.92
N ILE A 391 -16.68 6.41 -17.81
CA ILE A 391 -17.33 7.21 -18.85
C ILE A 391 -16.34 7.91 -19.80
N GLY A 392 -15.05 7.52 -19.76
CA GLY A 392 -14.01 8.04 -20.64
C GLY A 392 -13.45 9.42 -20.22
N GLN A 393 -13.40 9.72 -18.92
CA GLN A 393 -12.90 11.00 -18.43
C GLN A 393 -12.04 10.86 -17.15
N PRO A 394 -10.89 11.53 -17.02
CA PRO A 394 -10.14 12.20 -18.08
C PRO A 394 -9.43 11.20 -19.02
N VAL A 395 -9.26 9.96 -18.58
CA VAL A 395 -8.56 8.91 -19.35
C VAL A 395 -9.58 8.06 -20.11
N ARG A 396 -9.33 7.87 -21.40
CA ARG A 396 -10.21 7.11 -22.32
C ARG A 396 -9.62 5.76 -22.68
N ASP A 397 -10.47 4.89 -23.21
CA ASP A 397 -10.08 3.63 -23.86
C ASP A 397 -9.23 2.68 -23.01
N LEU A 398 -9.26 2.80 -21.67
CA LEU A 398 -8.44 2.00 -20.76
C LEU A 398 -8.66 0.50 -20.95
N HIS A 399 -9.92 0.10 -21.13
CA HIS A 399 -10.27 -1.30 -21.40
C HIS A 399 -9.79 -1.75 -22.78
N GLN A 400 -10.03 -0.94 -23.81
CA GLN A 400 -9.72 -1.27 -25.20
C GLN A 400 -8.21 -1.33 -25.46
N LYS A 401 -7.43 -0.40 -24.91
CA LYS A 401 -5.98 -0.30 -25.12
C LYS A 401 -5.17 -1.18 -24.18
N TYR A 402 -5.59 -1.27 -22.91
CA TYR A 402 -4.77 -1.89 -21.86
C TYR A 402 -5.45 -3.09 -21.19
N GLY A 403 -6.68 -3.45 -21.58
CA GLY A 403 -7.44 -4.53 -20.94
C GLY A 403 -7.88 -4.21 -19.52
N LEU A 404 -7.79 -2.94 -19.11
CA LEU A 404 -8.06 -2.50 -17.74
C LEU A 404 -9.57 -2.34 -17.51
N TRP A 405 -10.05 -2.89 -16.40
CA TRP A 405 -11.42 -2.68 -15.96
C TRP A 405 -11.50 -1.45 -15.05
N THR A 406 -12.36 -0.50 -15.42
CA THR A 406 -12.58 0.74 -14.67
C THR A 406 -13.65 0.62 -13.59
N GLU A 407 -14.17 -0.59 -13.37
CA GLU A 407 -15.08 -0.85 -12.25
C GLU A 407 -14.37 -0.53 -10.93
N VAL A 408 -15.15 -0.09 -9.95
CA VAL A 408 -14.68 0.13 -8.59
C VAL A 408 -14.52 -1.23 -7.93
N PRO A 409 -13.30 -1.62 -7.50
CA PRO A 409 -13.07 -2.85 -6.76
C PRO A 409 -13.93 -2.92 -5.51
N LEU A 410 -14.29 -4.12 -5.07
CA LEU A 410 -15.00 -4.30 -3.80
C LEU A 410 -14.20 -3.65 -2.66
N GLN A 411 -14.79 -2.65 -2.00
CA GLN A 411 -14.13 -1.89 -0.94
C GLN A 411 -14.44 -2.53 0.42
N LEU A 412 -13.41 -2.95 1.13
CA LEU A 412 -13.48 -3.60 2.45
C LEU A 412 -12.66 -2.79 3.44
N ASN A 413 -13.06 -2.78 4.71
CA ASN A 413 -12.35 -2.04 5.75
C ASN A 413 -12.21 -2.88 7.02
N LEU A 414 -11.01 -2.87 7.57
CA LEU A 414 -10.75 -3.30 8.93
C LEU A 414 -11.40 -2.29 9.89
N VAL A 415 -12.36 -2.77 10.68
CA VAL A 415 -13.16 -1.93 11.58
C VAL A 415 -12.26 -1.33 12.67
N PRO A 416 -12.19 0.00 12.85
CA PRO A 416 -11.26 0.65 13.77
C PRO A 416 -11.33 0.13 15.20
N GLU A 417 -12.54 -0.14 15.72
CA GLU A 417 -12.76 -0.63 17.07
C GLU A 417 -12.19 -2.04 17.30
N ASN A 418 -11.99 -2.79 16.22
CA ASN A 418 -11.41 -4.13 16.19
C ASN A 418 -9.93 -4.12 15.78
N MET A 419 -9.30 -2.95 15.61
CA MET A 419 -7.86 -2.90 15.32
C MET A 419 -7.04 -3.38 16.52
N TRP A 420 -6.03 -4.20 16.23
CA TRP A 420 -5.06 -4.66 17.20
C TRP A 420 -4.19 -3.49 17.61
N ILE A 421 -4.06 -3.31 18.92
CA ILE A 421 -3.25 -2.26 19.54
C ILE A 421 -2.31 -2.95 20.54
N HIS A 422 -1.17 -2.34 20.80
CA HIS A 422 -0.23 -2.84 21.80
C HIS A 422 -0.93 -2.97 23.16
N PRO A 423 -0.90 -4.15 23.82
CA PRO A 423 -1.70 -4.40 25.02
C PRO A 423 -1.32 -3.47 26.19
N VAL A 424 -0.05 -3.05 26.26
CA VAL A 424 0.47 -2.16 27.30
C VAL A 424 0.48 -0.69 26.85
N HIS A 425 0.82 -0.43 25.58
CA HIS A 425 1.14 0.93 25.09
C HIS A 425 0.03 1.54 24.23
N ARG A 426 -1.01 0.76 23.94
CA ARG A 426 -2.29 1.21 23.38
C ARG A 426 -2.17 1.97 22.05
N ASN A 427 -1.23 1.57 21.20
CA ASN A 427 -0.99 2.14 19.86
C ASN A 427 -0.90 1.03 18.80
N ILE A 428 -1.07 1.38 17.51
CA ILE A 428 -1.03 0.48 16.35
C ILE A 428 0.30 0.52 15.59
N ASP A 429 1.09 1.57 15.82
CA ASP A 429 2.42 1.80 15.21
C ASP A 429 3.49 0.86 15.78
N SER A 430 3.24 0.23 16.94
CA SER A 430 4.14 -0.75 17.53
C SER A 430 4.52 -1.83 16.52
N SER A 431 5.80 -2.16 16.45
CA SER A 431 6.19 -3.43 15.83
C SER A 431 5.51 -4.60 16.54
N VAL A 432 5.12 -5.61 15.76
CA VAL A 432 4.61 -6.88 16.29
C VAL A 432 5.61 -7.55 17.24
N GLY A 433 6.92 -7.33 17.02
CA GLY A 433 7.99 -7.87 17.88
C GLY A 433 7.99 -7.32 19.31
N CYS A 434 7.27 -6.23 19.58
CA CYS A 434 7.11 -5.68 20.93
C CYS A 434 6.03 -6.40 21.75
N VAL A 435 5.18 -7.22 21.13
CA VAL A 435 4.08 -7.89 21.81
C VAL A 435 4.50 -9.27 22.31
N GLU A 436 4.70 -9.38 23.63
CA GLU A 436 5.13 -10.64 24.27
C GLU A 436 4.18 -11.83 24.04
N LYS A 437 2.87 -11.57 23.92
CA LYS A 437 1.82 -12.60 23.82
C LYS A 437 0.88 -12.31 22.65
N LEU A 438 1.29 -12.73 21.45
CA LEU A 438 0.54 -12.53 20.22
C LEU A 438 -0.82 -13.24 20.23
N GLU A 439 -0.97 -14.32 21.00
CA GLU A 439 -2.24 -15.04 21.17
C GLU A 439 -3.31 -14.13 21.82
N GLY A 440 -2.88 -13.18 22.64
CA GLY A 440 -3.76 -12.17 23.22
C GLY A 440 -4.38 -11.24 22.17
N LEU A 441 -3.64 -10.94 21.09
CA LEU A 441 -4.16 -10.16 19.96
C LEU A 441 -5.21 -10.96 19.19
N ALA A 442 -4.93 -12.23 18.89
CA ALA A 442 -5.88 -13.10 18.20
C ALA A 442 -7.21 -13.24 18.94
N ARG A 443 -7.18 -13.38 20.27
CA ARG A 443 -8.39 -13.44 21.12
C ARG A 443 -9.20 -12.15 21.14
N ARG A 444 -8.59 -11.01 20.80
CA ARG A 444 -9.30 -9.73 20.67
C ARG A 444 -10.18 -9.70 19.41
N GLY A 445 -9.93 -10.62 18.49
CA GLY A 445 -10.68 -10.77 17.27
C GLY A 445 -10.30 -9.76 16.19
N MET A 446 -10.92 -9.91 15.03
CA MET A 446 -10.77 -9.03 13.89
C MET A 446 -12.11 -8.96 13.17
N LYS A 447 -12.49 -7.75 12.75
CA LYS A 447 -13.71 -7.52 12.00
C LYS A 447 -13.43 -6.76 10.72
N ILE A 448 -13.87 -7.31 9.60
CA ILE A 448 -13.79 -6.69 8.29
C ILE A 448 -15.19 -6.52 7.76
N GLU A 449 -15.50 -5.29 7.34
CA GLU A 449 -16.80 -4.95 6.78
C GLU A 449 -16.65 -4.48 5.34
N LYS A 450 -17.69 -4.73 4.54
CA LYS A 450 -17.85 -4.07 3.26
C LYS A 450 -18.14 -2.59 3.50
N LEU A 451 -17.35 -1.71 2.90
CA LEU A 451 -17.68 -0.29 2.85
C LEU A 451 -18.86 -0.11 1.90
N SER A 452 -19.94 0.49 2.39
CA SER A 452 -20.92 1.10 1.51
C SER A 452 -20.18 2.16 0.70
N ILE A 453 -20.22 2.05 -0.63
CA ILE A 453 -19.68 3.09 -1.50
C ILE A 453 -20.47 4.34 -1.13
N LEU A 454 -19.82 5.23 -0.38
CA LEU A 454 -20.41 6.48 0.11
C LEU A 454 -21.12 7.16 -1.07
N GLU A 455 -22.44 7.31 -1.00
CA GLU A 455 -23.24 8.09 -1.95
C GLU A 455 -22.71 9.53 -2.07
#